data_AF-A0AAN7WBY9-F1
#
_entry.id   AF-A0AAN7WBY9-F1
#
_cell.length_a   1.000
_cell.length_b   1.000
_cell.length_c   1.000
_cell.angle_alpha   90.00
_cell.angle_beta   90.00
_cell.angle_gamma   90.00
#
_symmetry.space_group_name_H-M   'P 1'
#
loop_
_entity.id
_entity.type
_entity.pdbx_description
1 polymer ?
#
loop_
_entity_poly.entity_id
_entity_poly.type
_entity_poly.pdbx_seq_one_letter_code
_entity_poly.pdbx_strand_id
1 'polypeptide(L)'
;MSLAAGQSEALAPMIVQEIFFLHERGRKLAWFIFIECMAQGIFFVVSTYMTSAWGWRWWYGFFTIFNAIILALSLVFVTETLFDRPEDASTGAVELEFNKQGDLETGGEIHKIIRVTTAHGVVLEPERFGPRTWRHDLRIFSVKPRWGEFLECYKHIGQGFCVPSMFWLLLMNGSFLGLYIFEASTFAGVLLSPPYSFSFNSLGYVQAGQVLSCLIFLPVLGYGSDWVVRTMSRRNGGNFKPEYRLLPLWIPAVVCVVCAIIYGQSAARPSQWHWSAPVVAYNASFFAFLGANVVGITYAVESFPLRAAPLLVVLCAGRGFISFGLAYATLPSIQAIGYDGATLVEGIIAGVLALMTVPVYLFGPRIRAFGQKRFAMGSSKEAEEQ
;
A
#
# COMPACT_ATOMS: atom_id res chain seq x y z
N MET A 1 -1.68 6.58 -19.35
CA MET A 1 -1.44 7.02 -17.97
C MET A 1 -1.53 5.87 -16.96
N SER A 2 -2.58 5.05 -16.97
CA SER A 2 -2.79 4.02 -15.93
C SER A 2 -1.65 3.00 -15.77
N LEU A 3 -1.05 2.53 -16.87
CA LEU A 3 0.13 1.63 -16.80
C LEU A 3 1.33 2.30 -16.11
N ALA A 4 1.59 3.57 -16.41
CA ALA A 4 2.68 4.31 -15.79
C ALA A 4 2.40 4.60 -14.30
N ALA A 5 1.16 4.97 -13.95
CA ALA A 5 0.75 5.24 -12.58
C ALA A 5 0.86 3.99 -11.68
N GLY A 6 0.42 2.82 -12.17
CA GLY A 6 0.53 1.58 -11.42
C GLY A 6 1.97 1.15 -11.15
N GLN A 7 2.87 1.36 -12.12
CA GLN A 7 4.30 1.10 -11.93
C GLN A 7 4.91 2.02 -10.87
N SER A 8 4.65 3.34 -10.94
CA SER A 8 5.16 4.29 -9.95
C SER A 8 4.66 4.00 -8.53
N GLU A 9 3.39 3.60 -8.40
CA GLU A 9 2.78 3.29 -7.10
C GLU A 9 3.34 2.00 -6.48
N ALA A 10 3.70 1.00 -7.29
CA ALA A 10 4.32 -0.22 -6.80
C ALA A 10 5.82 -0.04 -6.46
N LEU A 11 6.53 0.78 -7.23
CA LEU A 11 7.97 1.02 -7.05
C LEU A 11 8.29 1.73 -5.73
N ALA A 12 7.50 2.72 -5.33
CA ALA A 12 7.83 3.53 -4.16
C ALA A 12 7.86 2.74 -2.83
N PRO A 13 6.87 1.88 -2.50
CA PRO A 13 6.94 1.01 -1.33
C PRO A 13 8.13 0.03 -1.36
N MET A 14 8.51 -0.46 -2.55
CA MET A 14 9.69 -1.33 -2.71
C MET A 14 10.98 -0.57 -2.36
N ILE A 15 11.14 0.65 -2.86
CA ILE A 15 12.28 1.51 -2.52
C ILE A 15 12.34 1.77 -1.01
N VAL A 16 11.20 2.06 -0.37
CA VAL A 16 11.13 2.23 1.10
C VAL A 16 11.54 0.96 1.84
N GLN A 17 11.14 -0.22 1.36
CA GLN A 17 11.53 -1.51 1.94
C GLN A 17 13.05 -1.76 1.82
N GLU A 18 13.66 -1.35 0.71
CA GLU A 18 15.08 -1.51 0.45
C GLU A 18 15.93 -0.62 1.36
N ILE A 19 15.54 0.64 1.56
CA ILE A 19 16.34 1.63 2.29
C ILE A 19 16.15 1.53 3.81
N PHE A 20 14.98 1.12 4.30
CA PHE A 20 14.63 1.18 5.72
C PHE A 20 14.48 -0.20 6.41
N PHE A 21 14.93 -0.24 7.67
CA PHE A 21 14.80 -1.41 8.54
C PHE A 21 13.35 -1.72 8.90
N LEU A 22 13.06 -3.01 9.16
CA LEU A 22 11.73 -3.55 9.44
C LEU A 22 10.92 -2.74 10.47
N HIS A 23 11.55 -2.34 11.57
CA HIS A 23 10.89 -1.64 12.67
C HIS A 23 10.51 -0.17 12.36
N GLU A 24 11.01 0.40 11.26
CA GLU A 24 10.67 1.75 10.83
C GLU A 24 9.85 1.79 9.53
N ARG A 25 9.68 0.65 8.84
CA ARG A 25 9.05 0.58 7.52
C ARG A 25 7.64 1.17 7.51
N GLY A 26 6.83 0.87 8.53
CA GLY A 26 5.46 1.39 8.65
C GLY A 26 5.43 2.91 8.68
N ARG A 27 6.20 3.52 9.59
CA ARG A 27 6.36 4.98 9.68
C ARG A 27 6.88 5.62 8.40
N LYS A 28 7.88 5.03 7.75
CA LYS A 28 8.49 5.61 6.54
C LYS A 28 7.54 5.53 5.34
N LEU A 29 6.83 4.42 5.20
CA LEU A 29 5.77 4.28 4.19
C LEU A 29 4.63 5.28 4.44
N ALA A 30 4.26 5.51 5.71
CA ALA A 30 3.26 6.51 6.05
C ALA A 30 3.70 7.95 5.72
N TRP A 31 4.98 8.28 5.91
CA TRP A 31 5.54 9.57 5.48
C TRP A 31 5.53 9.74 3.95
N PHE A 32 5.86 8.68 3.21
CA PHE A 32 5.78 8.69 1.76
C PHE A 32 4.35 9.01 1.29
N ILE A 33 3.36 8.28 1.80
CA ILE A 33 1.94 8.49 1.48
C ILE A 33 1.47 9.88 1.92
N PHE A 34 1.94 10.37 3.07
CA PHE A 34 1.62 11.70 3.56
C PHE A 34 2.08 12.79 2.57
N ILE A 35 3.32 12.72 2.08
CA ILE A 35 3.87 13.69 1.12
C ILE A 35 3.10 13.61 -0.20
N GLU A 36 2.82 12.41 -0.69
CA GLU A 36 2.04 12.17 -1.91
C GLU A 36 0.66 12.82 -1.82
N CYS A 37 -0.07 12.59 -0.73
CA CYS A 37 -1.41 13.12 -0.56
C CYS A 37 -1.43 14.64 -0.32
N MET A 38 -0.41 15.19 0.35
CA MET A 38 -0.27 16.65 0.45
C MET A 38 -0.11 17.29 -0.93
N ALA A 39 0.73 16.70 -1.78
CA ALA A 39 0.90 17.17 -3.16
C ALA A 39 -0.42 17.06 -3.94
N GLN A 40 -1.11 15.91 -3.83
CA GLN A 40 -2.42 15.69 -4.47
C GLN A 40 -3.45 16.75 -4.06
N GLY A 41 -3.59 17.04 -2.77
CA GLY A 41 -4.52 18.05 -2.27
C GLY A 41 -4.24 19.45 -2.83
N ILE A 42 -2.97 19.86 -2.88
CA ILE A 42 -2.55 21.14 -3.47
C ILE A 42 -2.89 21.17 -4.96
N PHE A 43 -2.56 20.10 -5.70
CA PHE A 43 -2.82 20.03 -7.13
C PHE A 43 -4.31 20.02 -7.48
N PHE A 44 -5.18 19.46 -6.63
CA PHE A 44 -6.63 19.54 -6.85
C PHE A 44 -7.17 20.96 -6.73
N VAL A 45 -6.73 21.73 -5.73
CA VAL A 45 -7.13 23.14 -5.59
C VAL A 45 -6.63 23.94 -6.79
N VAL A 46 -5.36 23.79 -7.16
CA VAL A 46 -4.80 24.49 -8.33
C VAL A 46 -5.54 24.10 -9.62
N SER A 47 -5.88 22.82 -9.76
CA SER A 47 -6.60 22.27 -10.91
C SER A 47 -7.95 22.94 -11.13
N THR A 48 -8.78 23.10 -10.10
CA THR A 48 -10.12 23.69 -10.27
C THR A 48 -10.04 25.15 -10.73
N TYR A 49 -9.12 25.93 -10.16
CA TYR A 49 -8.88 27.31 -10.58
C TYR A 49 -8.31 27.38 -12.00
N MET A 50 -7.31 26.55 -12.32
CA MET A 50 -6.69 26.51 -13.64
C MET A 50 -7.70 26.16 -14.74
N THR A 51 -8.58 25.18 -14.52
CA THR A 51 -9.62 24.82 -15.48
C THR A 51 -10.63 25.95 -15.70
N SER A 52 -10.99 26.70 -14.64
CA SER A 52 -11.90 27.85 -14.75
C SER A 52 -11.29 29.03 -15.52
N ALA A 53 -9.99 29.30 -15.35
CA ALA A 53 -9.33 30.48 -15.91
C ALA A 53 -8.76 30.27 -17.32
N TRP A 54 -8.08 29.13 -17.56
CA TRP A 54 -7.34 28.85 -18.80
C TRP A 54 -7.92 27.69 -19.61
N GLY A 55 -9.01 27.09 -19.11
CA GLY A 55 -9.68 25.97 -19.74
C GLY A 55 -9.01 24.62 -19.47
N TRP A 56 -9.73 23.55 -19.82
CA TRP A 56 -9.31 22.17 -19.56
C TRP A 56 -8.08 21.72 -20.37
N ARG A 57 -7.75 22.38 -21.49
CA ARG A 57 -6.58 22.02 -22.32
C ARG A 57 -5.27 22.40 -21.65
N TRP A 58 -5.22 23.58 -21.04
CA TRP A 58 -4.05 24.06 -20.30
C TRP A 58 -3.75 23.21 -19.07
N TRP A 59 -4.77 22.57 -18.50
CA TRP A 59 -4.61 21.59 -17.43
C TRP A 59 -3.65 20.46 -17.83
N TYR A 60 -3.85 19.86 -19.00
CA TYR A 60 -2.95 18.81 -19.51
C TYR A 60 -1.54 19.35 -19.81
N GLY A 61 -1.45 20.57 -20.35
CA GLY A 61 -0.16 21.21 -20.65
C GLY A 61 0.69 21.43 -19.40
N PHE A 62 0.09 21.97 -18.33
CA PHE A 62 0.76 22.21 -17.06
C PHE A 62 1.33 20.91 -16.46
N PHE A 63 0.52 19.85 -16.35
CA PHE A 63 0.98 18.58 -15.79
C PHE A 63 2.04 17.90 -16.68
N THR A 64 2.00 18.10 -18.00
CA THR A 64 3.04 17.58 -18.90
C THR A 64 4.39 18.26 -18.64
N ILE A 65 4.42 19.59 -18.54
CA ILE A 65 5.63 20.36 -18.24
C ILE A 65 6.17 19.98 -16.85
N PHE A 66 5.29 19.91 -15.86
CA PHE A 66 5.66 19.54 -14.50
C PHE A 66 6.27 18.13 -14.42
N ASN A 67 5.66 17.14 -15.09
CA ASN A 67 6.23 15.79 -15.19
C ASN A 67 7.57 15.76 -15.92
N ALA A 68 7.76 16.57 -16.97
CA ALA A 68 9.05 16.66 -17.67
C ALA A 68 10.16 17.24 -16.76
N ILE A 69 9.83 18.23 -15.92
CA ILE A 69 10.76 18.77 -14.92
C ILE A 69 11.08 17.71 -13.86
N ILE A 70 10.09 17.00 -13.33
CA ILE A 70 10.32 15.90 -12.37
C ILE A 70 11.21 14.82 -12.99
N LEU A 71 10.97 14.45 -14.25
CA LEU A 71 11.83 13.50 -14.97
C LEU A 71 13.28 14.01 -15.01
N ALA A 72 13.50 15.26 -15.41
CA ALA A 72 14.84 15.86 -15.45
C ALA A 72 15.51 15.89 -14.06
N LEU A 73 14.77 16.26 -13.01
CA LEU A 73 15.27 16.25 -11.63
C LEU A 73 15.58 14.83 -11.14
N SER A 74 14.75 13.85 -11.51
CA SER A 74 14.96 12.46 -11.12
C SER A 74 16.27 11.90 -11.67
N LEU A 75 16.65 12.26 -12.91
CA LEU A 75 17.92 11.86 -13.50
C LEU A 75 19.14 12.44 -12.78
N VAL A 76 19.00 13.58 -12.12
CA VAL A 76 20.11 14.25 -11.42
C VAL A 76 20.20 13.85 -9.95
N PHE A 77 19.06 13.72 -9.26
CA PHE A 77 19.00 13.59 -7.80
C PHE A 77 18.64 12.19 -7.29
N VAL A 78 17.95 11.36 -8.08
CA VAL A 78 17.56 10.02 -7.64
C VAL A 78 18.74 9.07 -7.86
N THR A 79 19.09 8.34 -6.80
CA THR A 79 20.15 7.33 -6.84
C THR A 79 19.52 5.95 -6.95
N GLU A 80 20.17 5.05 -7.68
CA GLU A 80 19.74 3.67 -7.83
C GLU A 80 19.76 2.92 -6.48
N THR A 81 18.64 2.34 -6.05
CA THR A 81 18.56 1.65 -4.75
C THR A 81 18.69 0.14 -4.87
N LEU A 82 18.51 -0.39 -6.08
CA LEU A 82 18.52 -1.82 -6.34
C LEU A 82 19.92 -2.42 -6.11
N PHE A 83 19.97 -3.48 -5.30
CA PHE A 83 21.20 -4.19 -4.98
C PHE A 83 20.90 -5.69 -4.78
N ASP A 84 21.76 -6.56 -5.30
CA ASP A 84 21.62 -8.02 -5.12
C ASP A 84 21.98 -8.39 -3.68
N ARG A 85 20.96 -8.73 -2.88
CA ARG A 85 21.12 -9.00 -1.44
C ARG A 85 21.07 -10.51 -1.21
N PRO A 86 22.00 -11.08 -0.42
CA PRO A 86 21.90 -12.47 -0.01
C PRO A 86 20.58 -12.72 0.73
N GLU A 87 19.97 -13.88 0.52
CA GLU A 87 18.64 -14.22 1.06
C GLU A 87 18.59 -14.11 2.59
N ASP A 88 19.69 -14.45 3.27
CA ASP A 88 19.87 -14.35 4.72
C ASP A 88 19.66 -12.93 5.26
N ALA A 89 20.03 -11.92 4.46
CA ALA A 89 19.84 -10.51 4.82
C ALA A 89 18.37 -10.09 4.72
N SER A 90 17.58 -10.76 3.87
CA SER A 90 16.15 -10.47 3.67
C SER A 90 15.26 -11.11 4.75
N THR A 91 15.66 -12.27 5.27
CA THR A 91 14.96 -13.00 6.34
C THR A 91 15.42 -12.59 7.73
N GLY A 92 16.57 -11.89 7.83
CA GLY A 92 17.19 -11.51 9.11
C GLY A 92 17.64 -12.72 9.91
N ALA A 93 17.91 -13.81 9.20
CA ALA A 93 18.25 -15.12 9.73
C ALA A 93 19.35 -15.68 8.86
N VAL A 94 20.46 -16.06 9.50
CA VAL A 94 21.54 -16.77 8.82
C VAL A 94 21.32 -18.24 9.10
N GLU A 95 21.21 -19.03 8.04
CA GLU A 95 21.28 -20.47 8.16
C GLU A 95 22.75 -20.85 8.35
N LEU A 96 23.06 -21.35 9.53
CA LEU A 96 24.41 -21.81 9.86
C LEU A 96 24.39 -23.32 9.94
N GLU A 97 25.30 -23.92 9.20
CA GLU A 97 25.50 -25.36 9.15
C GLU A 97 26.56 -25.75 10.18
N PHE A 98 26.21 -26.69 11.04
CA PHE A 98 27.08 -27.20 12.09
C PHE A 98 27.38 -28.68 11.87
N ASN A 99 28.63 -29.08 12.12
CA ASN A 99 28.99 -30.50 12.21
C ASN A 99 28.44 -31.09 13.54
N LYS A 100 28.41 -32.42 13.69
CA LYS A 100 28.04 -33.15 14.92
C LYS A 100 28.83 -32.71 16.16
N GLN A 101 29.98 -32.10 15.96
CA GLN A 101 30.85 -31.57 17.02
C GLN A 101 30.48 -30.13 17.45
N GLY A 102 29.58 -29.46 16.72
CA GLY A 102 29.11 -28.11 17.02
C GLY A 102 29.91 -26.98 16.38
N ASP A 103 30.83 -27.30 15.47
CA ASP A 103 31.63 -26.33 14.72
C ASP A 103 30.96 -25.93 13.39
N LEU A 104 31.21 -24.70 12.95
CA LEU A 104 30.71 -24.13 11.69
C LEU A 104 31.44 -24.75 10.49
N GLU A 105 30.72 -25.51 9.67
CA GLU A 105 31.26 -26.13 8.45
C GLU A 105 30.22 -26.09 7.32
N THR A 106 30.67 -25.72 6.12
CA THR A 106 29.86 -25.77 4.89
C THR A 106 29.57 -27.24 4.54
N GLY A 107 28.30 -27.63 4.52
CA GLY A 107 27.81 -29.01 4.36
C GLY A 107 27.54 -29.75 5.68
N GLY A 108 27.43 -29.05 6.81
CA GLY A 108 27.16 -29.66 8.12
C GLY A 108 25.75 -30.25 8.24
N GLU A 109 25.61 -31.41 8.91
CA GLU A 109 24.31 -32.09 9.07
C GLU A 109 23.29 -31.33 9.94
N ILE A 110 23.76 -30.40 10.79
CA ILE A 110 22.90 -29.68 11.74
C ILE A 110 22.67 -28.26 11.22
N HIS A 111 21.52 -28.06 10.58
CA HIS A 111 21.06 -26.75 10.14
C HIS A 111 20.44 -25.98 11.31
N LYS A 112 21.04 -24.85 11.69
CA LYS A 112 20.50 -23.99 12.74
C LYS A 112 20.31 -22.57 12.24
N ILE A 113 19.05 -22.16 12.18
CA ILE A 113 18.66 -20.81 11.78
C ILE A 113 18.90 -19.87 12.97
N ILE A 114 19.92 -19.02 12.86
CA ILE A 114 20.22 -18.00 13.88
C ILE A 114 19.69 -16.66 13.39
N ARG A 115 18.74 -16.08 14.14
CA ARG A 115 18.29 -14.71 13.90
C ARG A 115 19.37 -13.74 14.34
N VAL A 116 20.12 -13.22 13.37
CA VAL A 116 21.13 -12.21 13.61
C VAL A 116 20.46 -10.84 13.49
N THR A 117 19.86 -10.36 14.57
CA THR A 117 19.62 -8.91 14.70
C THR A 117 20.95 -8.28 15.09
N THR A 118 21.75 -7.84 14.11
CA THR A 118 22.97 -7.11 14.42
C THR A 118 22.60 -5.77 15.07
N ALA A 119 22.99 -5.61 16.34
CA ALA A 119 22.96 -4.31 17.03
C ALA A 119 24.00 -3.32 16.44
N HIS A 120 24.93 -3.83 15.64
CA HIS A 120 25.98 -3.07 14.98
C HIS A 120 25.65 -2.88 13.49
N GLY A 121 25.75 -1.65 13.00
CA GLY A 121 25.61 -1.35 11.58
C GLY A 121 26.62 -2.13 10.76
N VAL A 122 26.27 -2.45 9.51
CA VAL A 122 27.19 -3.09 8.57
C VAL A 122 28.42 -2.19 8.42
N VAL A 123 29.61 -2.75 8.67
CA VAL A 123 30.88 -2.04 8.41
C VAL A 123 30.95 -1.84 6.91
N LEU A 124 31.01 -0.57 6.48
CA LEU A 124 31.21 -0.28 5.07
C LEU A 124 32.54 -0.91 4.66
N GLU A 125 32.55 -1.68 3.57
CA GLU A 125 33.74 -2.28 2.96
C GLU A 125 34.18 -1.45 1.74
N PRO A 126 34.72 -0.23 1.91
CA PRO A 126 35.08 0.64 0.78
C PRO A 126 36.19 0.04 -0.08
N GLU A 127 37.00 -0.88 0.46
CA GLU A 127 38.03 -1.60 -0.28
C GLU A 127 37.46 -2.62 -1.27
N ARG A 128 36.30 -3.23 -0.95
CA ARG A 128 35.66 -4.24 -1.78
C ARG A 128 34.75 -3.64 -2.85
N PHE A 129 34.04 -2.55 -2.53
CA PHE A 129 33.02 -1.97 -3.40
C PHE A 129 33.39 -0.61 -4.02
N GLY A 130 34.46 0.04 -3.55
CA GLY A 130 34.92 1.34 -4.04
C GLY A 130 33.99 2.52 -3.72
N PRO A 131 34.41 3.77 -4.00
CA PRO A 131 33.58 4.95 -3.79
C PRO A 131 32.44 5.02 -4.82
N ARG A 132 31.22 5.28 -4.35
CA ARG A 132 30.05 5.43 -5.20
C ARG A 132 30.16 6.73 -6.01
N THR A 133 30.02 6.64 -7.34
CA THR A 133 30.15 7.79 -8.25
C THR A 133 28.85 8.05 -9.01
N TRP A 134 28.61 9.28 -9.45
CA TRP A 134 27.41 9.65 -10.21
C TRP A 134 27.22 8.82 -11.50
N ARG A 135 28.33 8.36 -12.10
CA ARG A 135 28.30 7.45 -13.26
C ARG A 135 27.76 6.07 -12.93
N HIS A 136 27.84 5.62 -11.68
CA HIS A 136 27.24 4.38 -11.21
C HIS A 136 25.72 4.52 -11.11
N ASP A 137 25.24 5.67 -10.60
CA ASP A 137 23.81 5.93 -10.41
C ASP A 137 23.06 6.17 -11.73
N LEU A 138 23.75 6.69 -12.75
CA LEU A 138 23.20 6.85 -14.11
C LEU A 138 23.22 5.57 -14.97
N ARG A 139 23.72 4.44 -14.45
CA ARG A 139 23.72 3.19 -15.23
C ARG A 139 22.28 2.71 -15.40
N ILE A 140 21.83 2.60 -16.66
CA ILE A 140 20.50 2.06 -17.01
C ILE A 140 20.34 0.61 -16.51
N PHE A 141 21.44 -0.16 -16.45
CA PHE A 141 21.45 -1.51 -15.93
C PHE A 141 22.47 -1.61 -14.79
N SER A 142 21.98 -1.43 -13.57
CA SER A 142 22.73 -1.60 -12.32
C SER A 142 22.93 -3.08 -11.96
N VAL A 143 21.91 -3.90 -12.25
CA VAL A 143 21.91 -5.36 -12.08
C VAL A 143 21.71 -6.04 -13.45
N LYS A 144 22.30 -7.22 -13.64
CA LYS A 144 22.08 -8.01 -14.87
C LYS A 144 20.61 -8.44 -14.92
N PRO A 145 19.83 -8.03 -15.94
CA PRO A 145 18.42 -8.40 -16.02
C PRO A 145 18.27 -9.90 -16.25
N ARG A 146 17.61 -10.58 -15.31
CA ARG A 146 17.34 -12.02 -15.37
C ARG A 146 16.05 -12.28 -16.14
N TRP A 147 16.09 -12.09 -17.46
CA TRP A 147 14.91 -12.20 -18.34
C TRP A 147 14.20 -13.55 -18.26
N GLY A 148 14.90 -14.63 -17.91
CA GLY A 148 14.30 -15.96 -17.69
C GLY A 148 13.34 -16.02 -16.50
N GLU A 149 13.53 -15.16 -15.49
CA GLU A 149 12.69 -15.07 -14.29
C GLU A 149 11.42 -14.25 -14.54
N PHE A 150 11.26 -13.64 -15.71
CA PHE A 150 10.05 -12.88 -16.04
C PHE A 150 8.79 -13.76 -15.96
N LEU A 151 8.84 -14.96 -16.54
CA LEU A 151 7.72 -15.92 -16.45
C LEU A 151 7.50 -16.41 -15.02
N GLU A 152 8.57 -16.52 -14.24
CA GLU A 152 8.49 -16.85 -12.83
C GLU A 152 7.83 -15.74 -12.00
N CYS A 153 8.08 -14.47 -12.34
CA CYS A 153 7.36 -13.34 -11.74
C CYS A 153 5.84 -13.44 -11.96
N TYR A 154 5.37 -13.73 -13.18
CA TYR A 154 3.94 -13.95 -13.43
C TYR A 154 3.39 -15.17 -12.69
N LYS A 155 4.19 -16.23 -12.58
CA LYS A 155 3.84 -17.40 -11.76
C LYS A 155 3.68 -16.99 -10.29
N HIS A 156 4.56 -16.16 -9.73
CA HIS A 156 4.46 -15.66 -8.36
C HIS A 156 3.26 -14.75 -8.15
N ILE A 157 2.95 -13.88 -9.12
CA ILE A 157 1.72 -13.08 -9.14
C ILE A 157 0.50 -14.01 -9.07
N GLY A 158 0.44 -15.02 -9.95
CA GLY A 158 -0.63 -16.02 -9.96
C GLY A 158 -0.75 -16.79 -8.65
N GLN A 159 0.38 -17.20 -8.06
CA GLN A 159 0.42 -17.84 -6.74
C GLN A 159 -0.10 -16.92 -5.63
N GLY A 160 0.15 -15.61 -5.72
CA GLY A 160 -0.36 -14.61 -4.79
C GLY A 160 -1.89 -14.62 -4.69
N PHE A 161 -2.60 -14.78 -5.81
CA PHE A 161 -4.06 -14.92 -5.81
C PHE A 161 -4.54 -16.23 -5.16
N CYS A 162 -3.74 -17.28 -5.19
CA CYS A 162 -4.08 -18.57 -4.59
C CYS A 162 -3.82 -18.62 -3.07
N VAL A 163 -3.13 -17.63 -2.50
CA VAL A 163 -2.86 -17.55 -1.06
C VAL A 163 -4.04 -16.85 -0.38
N PRO A 164 -4.79 -17.53 0.52
CA PRO A 164 -6.02 -16.96 1.08
C PRO A 164 -5.85 -15.61 1.78
N SER A 165 -4.74 -15.40 2.50
CA SER A 165 -4.48 -14.13 3.18
C SER A 165 -4.20 -13.00 2.20
N MET A 166 -3.53 -13.27 1.08
CA MET A 166 -3.25 -12.27 0.04
C MET A 166 -4.50 -11.95 -0.77
N PHE A 167 -5.28 -12.98 -1.12
CA PHE A 167 -6.55 -12.80 -1.80
C PHE A 167 -7.54 -11.98 -0.96
N TRP A 168 -7.65 -12.27 0.34
CA TRP A 168 -8.45 -11.47 1.26
C TRP A 168 -7.95 -10.02 1.34
N LEU A 169 -6.64 -9.81 1.48
CA LEU A 169 -6.07 -8.46 1.52
C LEU A 169 -6.38 -7.65 0.26
N LEU A 170 -6.29 -8.31 -0.90
CA LEU A 170 -6.65 -7.76 -2.20
C LEU A 170 -8.13 -7.33 -2.23
N LEU A 171 -9.04 -8.22 -1.82
CA LEU A 171 -10.47 -7.92 -1.78
C LEU A 171 -10.76 -6.76 -0.82
N MET A 172 -10.18 -6.79 0.37
CA MET A 172 -10.35 -5.74 1.37
C MET A 172 -9.86 -4.39 0.84
N ASN A 173 -8.63 -4.30 0.32
CA ASN A 173 -8.11 -3.07 -0.26
C ASN A 173 -8.94 -2.58 -1.44
N GLY A 174 -9.34 -3.49 -2.33
CA GLY A 174 -10.18 -3.20 -3.49
C GLY A 174 -11.55 -2.63 -3.09
N SER A 175 -12.18 -3.18 -2.05
CA SER A 175 -13.47 -2.69 -1.56
C SER A 175 -13.38 -1.31 -0.92
N PHE A 176 -12.37 -1.04 -0.09
CA PHE A 176 -12.16 0.27 0.53
C PHE A 176 -11.84 1.34 -0.52
N LEU A 177 -10.99 1.00 -1.49
CA LEU A 177 -10.70 1.87 -2.63
C LEU A 177 -11.95 2.09 -3.49
N GLY A 178 -12.73 1.04 -3.74
CA GLY A 178 -13.97 1.11 -4.51
C GLY A 178 -14.98 2.07 -3.91
N LEU A 179 -15.22 1.96 -2.60
CA LEU A 179 -16.11 2.87 -1.87
C LEU A 179 -15.63 4.32 -1.94
N TYR A 180 -14.34 4.55 -1.73
CA TYR A 180 -13.76 5.88 -1.91
C TYR A 180 -13.94 6.40 -3.34
N ILE A 181 -13.76 5.57 -4.37
CA ILE A 181 -13.97 5.97 -5.78
C ILE A 181 -15.45 6.24 -6.06
N PHE A 182 -16.38 5.46 -5.50
CA PHE A 182 -17.81 5.71 -5.58
C PHE A 182 -18.13 7.13 -5.10
N GLU A 183 -17.66 7.48 -3.90
CA GLU A 183 -17.86 8.82 -3.33
C GLU A 183 -17.12 9.90 -4.14
N ALA A 184 -15.88 9.65 -4.56
CA ALA A 184 -15.07 10.56 -5.38
C ALA A 184 -15.70 10.85 -6.76
N SER A 185 -16.45 9.91 -7.32
CA SER A 185 -17.12 10.08 -8.61
C SER A 185 -18.47 10.81 -8.49
N THR A 186 -19.09 10.81 -7.31
CA THR A 186 -20.46 11.32 -7.11
C THR A 186 -20.52 12.63 -6.31
N PHE A 187 -19.50 12.96 -5.50
CA PHE A 187 -19.56 14.09 -4.56
C PHE A 187 -19.84 15.42 -5.26
N ALA A 188 -19.26 15.64 -6.44
CA ALA A 188 -19.46 16.87 -7.20
C ALA A 188 -20.93 17.00 -7.63
N GLY A 189 -21.56 15.92 -8.10
CA GLY A 189 -22.98 15.91 -8.46
C GLY A 189 -23.90 16.18 -7.27
N VAL A 190 -23.59 15.58 -6.11
CA VAL A 190 -24.34 15.78 -4.86
C VAL A 190 -24.23 17.24 -4.37
N LEU A 191 -23.02 17.81 -4.35
CA LEU A 191 -22.79 19.17 -3.81
C LEU A 191 -23.22 20.30 -4.75
N LEU A 192 -23.18 20.08 -6.08
CA LEU A 192 -23.64 21.07 -7.06
C LEU A 192 -25.17 21.15 -7.13
N SER A 193 -25.85 20.05 -6.82
CA SER A 193 -27.31 19.98 -6.88
C SER A 193 -27.97 20.73 -5.71
N PRO A 194 -29.16 21.33 -5.89
CA PRO A 194 -29.95 21.86 -4.78
C PRO A 194 -30.25 20.75 -3.75
N PRO A 195 -30.26 21.03 -2.43
CA PRO A 195 -30.15 22.33 -1.74
C PRO A 195 -28.74 22.86 -1.48
N TYR A 196 -27.67 22.09 -1.74
CA TYR A 196 -26.31 22.52 -1.40
C TYR A 196 -25.78 23.60 -2.35
N SER A 197 -26.04 23.47 -3.65
CA SER A 197 -25.77 24.50 -4.67
C SER A 197 -24.36 25.12 -4.59
N PHE A 198 -23.33 24.29 -4.37
CA PHE A 198 -21.96 24.77 -4.29
C PHE A 198 -21.49 25.38 -5.62
N SER A 199 -20.57 26.34 -5.54
CA SER A 199 -19.85 26.81 -6.73
C SER A 199 -18.81 25.80 -7.17
N PHE A 200 -18.59 25.65 -8.48
CA PHE A 200 -17.58 24.74 -9.05
C PHE A 200 -16.18 25.00 -8.46
N ASN A 201 -15.82 26.27 -8.23
CA ASN A 201 -14.51 26.62 -7.65
C ASN A 201 -14.36 26.12 -6.21
N SER A 202 -15.46 25.96 -5.47
CA SER A 202 -15.44 25.48 -4.10
C SER A 202 -15.19 23.97 -3.99
N LEU A 203 -15.39 23.20 -5.07
CA LEU A 203 -15.15 21.75 -5.08
C LEU A 203 -13.67 21.40 -4.89
N GLY A 204 -12.76 22.28 -5.30
CA GLY A 204 -11.32 22.09 -5.05
C GLY A 204 -11.00 22.08 -3.55
N TYR A 205 -11.70 22.89 -2.75
CA TYR A 205 -11.52 22.92 -1.29
C TYR A 205 -12.07 21.67 -0.60
N VAL A 206 -13.07 21.00 -1.17
CA VAL A 206 -13.58 19.71 -0.64
C VAL A 206 -12.48 18.65 -0.70
N GLN A 207 -11.72 18.61 -1.79
CA GLN A 207 -10.54 17.74 -1.96
C GLN A 207 -9.38 18.14 -1.04
N ALA A 208 -9.25 19.42 -0.68
CA ALA A 208 -8.24 19.85 0.30
C ALA A 208 -8.46 19.22 1.69
N GLY A 209 -9.68 18.74 2.00
CA GLY A 209 -9.96 17.93 3.19
C GLY A 209 -9.13 16.63 3.26
N GLN A 210 -8.61 16.14 2.13
CA GLN A 210 -7.71 14.99 2.10
C GLN A 210 -6.37 15.30 2.76
N VAL A 211 -5.91 16.56 2.70
CA VAL A 211 -4.71 17.02 3.42
C VAL A 211 -4.91 16.86 4.93
N LEU A 212 -6.08 17.25 5.44
CA LEU A 212 -6.42 17.05 6.85
C LEU A 212 -6.48 15.56 7.21
N SER A 213 -7.09 14.76 6.34
CA SER A 213 -7.13 13.29 6.50
C SER A 213 -5.72 12.71 6.60
N CYS A 214 -4.77 13.23 5.82
CA CYS A 214 -3.37 12.80 5.85
C CYS A 214 -2.61 13.26 7.10
N LEU A 215 -2.88 14.48 7.57
CA LEU A 215 -2.34 14.99 8.84
C LEU A 215 -2.79 14.14 10.03
N ILE A 216 -4.00 13.57 9.99
CA ILE A 216 -4.52 12.66 11.02
C ILE A 216 -3.99 11.23 10.80
N PHE A 217 -3.90 10.78 9.55
CA PHE A 217 -3.40 9.46 9.16
C PHE A 217 -1.99 9.19 9.69
N LEU A 218 -1.07 10.14 9.53
CA LEU A 218 0.33 9.95 9.90
C LEU A 218 0.55 9.62 11.40
N PRO A 219 0.02 10.38 12.37
CA PRO A 219 0.15 10.04 13.80
C PRO A 219 -0.64 8.77 14.17
N VAL A 220 -1.84 8.58 13.65
CA VAL A 220 -2.72 7.47 14.07
C VAL A 220 -2.27 6.14 13.47
N LEU A 221 -2.02 6.08 12.15
CA LEU A 221 -1.76 4.85 11.41
C LEU A 221 -0.29 4.70 11.01
N GLY A 222 0.48 5.78 10.95
CA GLY A 222 1.94 5.69 10.83
C GLY A 222 2.58 5.35 12.18
N TYR A 223 2.67 6.34 13.06
CA TYR A 223 3.32 6.17 14.38
C TYR A 223 2.54 5.23 15.30
N GLY A 224 1.21 5.33 15.33
CA GLY A 224 0.37 4.48 16.15
C GLY A 224 0.45 2.99 15.77
N SER A 225 0.51 2.65 14.47
CA SER A 225 0.62 1.24 14.05
C SER A 225 1.96 0.63 14.48
N ASP A 226 3.07 1.34 14.28
CA ASP A 226 4.39 0.88 14.69
C ASP A 226 4.48 0.74 16.22
N TRP A 227 3.83 1.64 16.97
CA TRP A 227 3.73 1.54 18.42
C TRP A 227 2.97 0.28 18.87
N VAL A 228 1.84 -0.03 18.24
CA VAL A 228 1.07 -1.26 18.51
C VAL A 228 1.92 -2.50 18.22
N VAL A 229 2.57 -2.55 17.05
CA VAL A 229 3.43 -3.67 16.64
C VAL A 229 4.59 -3.87 17.62
N ARG A 230 5.28 -2.79 18.01
CA ARG A 230 6.41 -2.85 18.95
C ARG A 230 5.95 -3.31 20.32
N THR A 231 4.81 -2.84 20.78
CA THR A 231 4.24 -3.21 22.09
C THR A 231 3.87 -4.70 22.11
N MET A 232 3.19 -5.19 21.08
CA MET A 232 2.82 -6.61 20.96
C MET A 232 4.05 -7.51 20.79
N SER A 233 5.05 -7.08 20.04
CA SER A 233 6.31 -7.83 19.87
C SER A 233 7.07 -7.92 21.19
N ARG A 234 7.13 -6.84 21.99
CA ARG A 234 7.73 -6.84 23.34
C ARG A 234 6.99 -7.78 24.28
N ARG A 235 5.66 -7.78 24.25
CA ARG A 235 4.84 -8.72 25.06
C ARG A 235 5.05 -10.18 24.67
N ASN A 236 5.42 -10.45 23.42
CA ASN A 236 5.70 -11.79 22.90
C ASN A 236 7.19 -12.16 22.97
N GLY A 237 7.91 -11.69 23.99
CA GLY A 237 9.33 -12.03 24.20
C GLY A 237 10.27 -11.50 23.13
N GLY A 238 9.90 -10.41 22.43
CA GLY A 238 10.69 -9.83 21.34
C GLY A 238 10.46 -10.47 19.97
N ASN A 239 9.67 -11.54 19.88
CA ASN A 239 9.40 -12.22 18.62
C ASN A 239 8.31 -11.49 17.81
N PHE A 240 8.74 -10.87 16.70
CA PHE A 240 7.88 -10.22 15.73
C PHE A 240 7.03 -11.23 14.93
N LYS A 241 5.73 -10.92 14.80
CA LYS A 241 4.76 -11.64 13.97
C LYS A 241 4.09 -10.62 13.03
N PRO A 242 4.06 -10.84 11.70
CA PRO A 242 3.41 -9.92 10.76
C PRO A 242 1.93 -9.67 11.05
N GLU A 243 1.23 -10.61 11.69
CA GLU A 243 -0.17 -10.48 12.05
C GLU A 243 -0.44 -9.30 13.00
N TYR A 244 0.56 -8.83 13.76
CA TYR A 244 0.41 -7.63 14.58
C TYR A 244 0.11 -6.36 13.76
N ARG A 245 0.46 -6.33 12.47
CA ARG A 245 0.11 -5.25 11.53
C ARG A 245 -1.38 -5.14 11.25
N LEU A 246 -2.13 -6.22 11.45
CA LEU A 246 -3.58 -6.23 11.20
C LEU A 246 -4.38 -5.56 12.33
N LEU A 247 -3.79 -5.42 13.53
CA LEU A 247 -4.50 -4.84 14.68
C LEU A 247 -4.96 -3.39 14.42
N PRO A 248 -4.15 -2.46 13.89
CA PRO A 248 -4.58 -1.07 13.66
C PRO A 248 -5.69 -0.91 12.61
N LEU A 249 -6.04 -1.97 11.86
CA LEU A 249 -7.05 -1.94 10.80
C LEU A 249 -8.47 -1.68 11.32
N TRP A 250 -8.76 -1.94 12.60
CA TRP A 250 -10.09 -1.71 13.16
C TRP A 250 -10.51 -0.23 13.08
N ILE A 251 -9.57 0.71 13.16
CA ILE A 251 -9.86 2.15 13.07
C ILE A 251 -10.35 2.50 11.66
N PRO A 252 -9.59 2.23 10.57
CA PRO A 252 -10.07 2.37 9.20
C PRO A 252 -11.38 1.64 8.94
N ALA A 253 -11.55 0.43 9.47
CA ALA A 253 -12.74 -0.37 9.23
C ALA A 253 -14.01 0.30 9.77
N VAL A 254 -13.97 0.76 11.02
CA VAL A 254 -15.12 1.45 11.64
C VAL A 254 -15.39 2.76 10.91
N VAL A 255 -14.35 3.53 10.60
CA VAL A 255 -14.49 4.79 9.86
C VAL A 255 -15.14 4.55 8.50
N CYS A 256 -14.68 3.56 7.73
CA CYS A 256 -15.24 3.22 6.41
C CYS A 256 -16.74 2.92 6.49
N VAL A 257 -17.16 2.02 7.39
CA VAL A 257 -18.57 1.60 7.51
C VAL A 257 -19.45 2.77 7.94
N VAL A 258 -19.01 3.57 8.92
CA VAL A 258 -19.77 4.73 9.40
C VAL A 258 -19.90 5.79 8.30
N CYS A 259 -18.82 6.06 7.55
CA CYS A 259 -18.83 7.07 6.50
C CYS A 259 -19.68 6.66 5.30
N ALA A 260 -19.66 5.37 4.92
CA ALA A 260 -20.52 4.82 3.88
C ALA A 260 -22.01 5.10 4.14
N ILE A 261 -22.44 4.92 5.38
CA ILE A 261 -23.82 5.18 5.81
C ILE A 261 -24.11 6.69 5.78
N ILE A 262 -23.23 7.51 6.36
CA ILE A 262 -23.42 8.98 6.40
C ILE A 262 -23.49 9.56 4.98
N TYR A 263 -22.58 9.15 4.09
CA TYR A 263 -22.55 9.62 2.72
C TYR A 263 -23.84 9.25 1.99
N GLY A 264 -24.25 7.98 2.03
CA GLY A 264 -25.49 7.51 1.39
C GLY A 264 -26.74 8.25 1.88
N GLN A 265 -26.88 8.42 3.20
CA GLN A 265 -28.02 9.14 3.78
C GLN A 265 -28.03 10.61 3.39
N SER A 266 -26.86 11.26 3.40
CA SER A 266 -26.74 12.67 3.02
C SER A 266 -26.98 12.92 1.54
N ALA A 267 -26.57 12.00 0.67
CA ALA A 267 -26.81 12.08 -0.77
C ALA A 267 -28.27 11.76 -1.15
N ALA A 268 -28.92 10.83 -0.44
CA ALA A 268 -30.33 10.48 -0.67
C ALA A 268 -31.31 11.54 -0.13
N ARG A 269 -30.98 12.22 0.98
CA ARG A 269 -31.85 13.20 1.65
C ARG A 269 -31.12 14.50 1.93
N PRO A 270 -30.69 15.24 0.90
CA PRO A 270 -29.81 16.39 1.09
C PRO A 270 -30.47 17.57 1.83
N SER A 271 -31.80 17.61 1.95
CA SER A 271 -32.52 18.62 2.75
C SER A 271 -32.47 18.39 4.26
N GLN A 272 -32.17 17.17 4.72
CA GLN A 272 -32.11 16.82 6.15
C GLN A 272 -30.70 16.92 6.72
N TRP A 273 -29.69 16.98 5.86
CA TRP A 273 -28.29 16.92 6.24
C TRP A 273 -27.57 18.21 5.89
N HIS A 274 -26.70 18.66 6.79
CA HIS A 274 -25.81 19.78 6.50
C HIS A 274 -24.75 19.37 5.45
N TRP A 275 -24.30 20.32 4.61
CA TRP A 275 -23.33 20.07 3.53
C TRP A 275 -22.02 19.43 4.01
N SER A 276 -21.68 19.61 5.28
CA SER A 276 -20.50 19.04 5.90
C SER A 276 -20.57 17.52 6.01
N ALA A 277 -21.76 16.92 6.08
CA ALA A 277 -21.92 15.47 6.22
C ALA A 277 -21.33 14.69 5.02
N PRO A 278 -21.72 14.96 3.75
CA PRO A 278 -21.12 14.27 2.60
C PRO A 278 -19.63 14.61 2.44
N VAL A 279 -19.22 15.84 2.76
CA VAL A 279 -17.82 16.27 2.66
C VAL A 279 -16.93 15.54 3.66
N VAL A 280 -17.35 15.44 4.92
CA VAL A 280 -16.58 14.75 5.98
C VAL A 280 -16.58 13.25 5.73
N ALA A 281 -17.71 12.66 5.34
CA ALA A 281 -17.78 11.23 5.02
C ALA A 281 -16.83 10.88 3.87
N TYR A 282 -16.85 11.64 2.77
CA TYR A 282 -15.93 11.47 1.64
C TYR A 282 -14.45 11.48 2.06
N ASN A 283 -14.04 12.50 2.83
CA ASN A 283 -12.66 12.63 3.27
C ASN A 283 -12.26 11.58 4.31
N ALA A 284 -13.18 11.17 5.19
CA ALA A 284 -12.94 10.12 6.16
C ALA A 284 -12.89 8.72 5.52
N SER A 285 -13.65 8.46 4.46
CA SER A 285 -13.51 7.26 3.62
C SER A 285 -12.14 7.20 2.96
N PHE A 286 -11.60 8.35 2.52
CA PHE A 286 -10.22 8.44 2.04
C PHE A 286 -9.20 8.04 3.13
N PHE A 287 -9.35 8.56 4.36
CA PHE A 287 -8.53 8.14 5.50
C PHE A 287 -8.60 6.62 5.74
N ALA A 288 -9.80 6.03 5.66
CA ALA A 288 -9.99 4.60 5.84
C ALA A 288 -9.28 3.79 4.75
N PHE A 289 -9.38 4.22 3.49
CA PHE A 289 -8.64 3.62 2.38
C PHE A 289 -7.12 3.67 2.62
N LEU A 290 -6.56 4.82 3.01
CA LEU A 290 -5.13 4.95 3.30
C LEU A 290 -4.67 3.98 4.39
N GLY A 291 -5.47 3.82 5.45
CA GLY A 291 -5.18 2.86 6.51
C GLY A 291 -5.20 1.42 6.06
N ALA A 292 -6.23 1.01 5.32
CA ALA A 292 -6.33 -0.32 4.73
C ALA A 292 -5.15 -0.61 3.77
N ASN A 293 -4.72 0.40 3.01
CA ASN A 293 -3.59 0.30 2.10
C ASN A 293 -2.27 0.07 2.82
N VAL A 294 -1.93 0.89 3.81
CA VAL A 294 -0.66 0.74 4.56
C VAL A 294 -0.59 -0.57 5.30
N VAL A 295 -1.69 -1.00 5.94
CA VAL A 295 -1.75 -2.30 6.60
C VAL A 295 -1.57 -3.43 5.57
N GLY A 296 -2.23 -3.33 4.41
CA GLY A 296 -2.12 -4.33 3.35
C GLY A 296 -0.70 -4.47 2.79
N ILE A 297 -0.06 -3.34 2.44
CA ILE A 297 1.31 -3.31 1.91
C ILE A 297 2.29 -3.88 2.94
N THR A 298 2.25 -3.38 4.18
CA THR A 298 3.18 -3.81 5.23
C THR A 298 3.01 -5.29 5.58
N TYR A 299 1.77 -5.77 5.70
CA TYR A 299 1.52 -7.19 5.95
C TYR A 299 1.99 -8.08 4.80
N ALA A 300 1.73 -7.71 3.53
CA ALA A 300 2.14 -8.51 2.38
C ALA A 300 3.66 -8.66 2.30
N VAL A 301 4.38 -7.55 2.45
CA VAL A 301 5.84 -7.49 2.45
C VAL A 301 6.44 -8.30 3.61
N GLU A 302 5.89 -8.16 4.81
CA GLU A 302 6.44 -8.81 6.00
C GLU A 302 6.06 -10.29 6.11
N SER A 303 4.95 -10.71 5.48
CA SER A 303 4.53 -12.11 5.44
C SER A 303 5.35 -12.93 4.44
N PHE A 304 5.77 -12.32 3.33
CA PHE A 304 6.47 -12.98 2.22
C PHE A 304 7.63 -12.11 1.68
N PRO A 305 8.69 -11.90 2.48
CA PRO A 305 9.77 -10.97 2.13
C PRO A 305 10.52 -11.32 0.84
N LEU A 306 10.74 -12.63 0.58
CA LEU A 306 11.41 -13.13 -0.62
C LEU A 306 10.61 -12.90 -1.92
N ARG A 307 9.28 -12.72 -1.81
CA ARG A 307 8.38 -12.50 -2.95
C ARG A 307 7.56 -11.21 -2.79
N ALA A 308 8.08 -10.24 -2.06
CA ALA A 308 7.38 -9.00 -1.76
C ALA A 308 6.98 -8.25 -3.03
N ALA A 309 7.89 -8.13 -4.01
CA ALA A 309 7.66 -7.39 -5.26
C ALA A 309 6.46 -7.94 -6.08
N PRO A 310 6.41 -9.24 -6.48
CA PRO A 310 5.24 -9.81 -7.15
C PRO A 310 3.93 -9.67 -6.36
N LEU A 311 3.98 -9.82 -5.03
CA LEU A 311 2.79 -9.75 -4.18
C LEU A 311 2.28 -8.32 -3.98
N LEU A 312 3.17 -7.33 -3.98
CA LEU A 312 2.80 -5.92 -4.02
C LEU A 312 2.13 -5.57 -5.35
N VAL A 313 2.59 -6.14 -6.46
CA VAL A 313 1.89 -5.99 -7.75
C VAL A 313 0.47 -6.55 -7.67
N VAL A 314 0.28 -7.74 -7.10
CA VAL A 314 -1.05 -8.31 -6.87
C VAL A 314 -1.93 -7.35 -6.06
N LEU A 315 -1.40 -6.77 -4.99
CA LEU A 315 -2.17 -5.87 -4.12
C LEU A 315 -2.49 -4.53 -4.81
N CYS A 316 -1.49 -3.84 -5.35
CA CYS A 316 -1.64 -2.50 -5.94
C CYS A 316 -2.36 -2.51 -7.28
N ALA A 317 -2.02 -3.44 -8.18
CA ALA A 317 -2.68 -3.55 -9.48
C ALA A 317 -4.04 -4.25 -9.35
N GLY A 318 -4.10 -5.33 -8.56
CA GLY A 318 -5.33 -6.11 -8.38
C GLY A 318 -6.45 -5.29 -7.75
N ARG A 319 -6.17 -4.48 -6.73
CA ARG A 319 -7.21 -3.62 -6.11
C ARG A 319 -7.78 -2.61 -7.11
N GLY A 320 -6.97 -2.17 -8.09
CA GLY A 320 -7.40 -1.27 -9.15
C GLY A 320 -8.42 -1.90 -10.09
N PHE A 321 -8.31 -3.20 -10.36
CA PHE A 321 -9.32 -3.93 -11.13
C PHE A 321 -10.64 -4.06 -10.36
N ILE A 322 -10.56 -4.37 -9.06
CA ILE A 322 -11.75 -4.48 -8.20
C ILE A 322 -12.45 -3.12 -8.08
N SER A 323 -11.69 -2.07 -7.81
CA SER A 323 -12.24 -0.73 -7.65
C SER A 323 -12.80 -0.17 -8.95
N PHE A 324 -12.18 -0.50 -10.11
CA PHE A 324 -12.77 -0.21 -11.43
C PHE A 324 -14.10 -0.92 -11.63
N GLY A 325 -14.20 -2.20 -11.27
CA GLY A 325 -15.45 -2.96 -11.36
C GLY A 325 -16.57 -2.33 -10.52
N LEU A 326 -16.26 -1.90 -9.29
CA LEU A 326 -17.20 -1.20 -8.42
C LEU A 326 -17.58 0.19 -8.99
N ALA A 327 -16.60 0.96 -9.45
CA ALA A 327 -16.83 2.27 -10.06
C ALA A 327 -17.71 2.21 -11.31
N TYR A 328 -17.59 1.15 -12.12
CA TYR A 328 -18.46 0.92 -13.27
C TYR A 328 -19.91 0.63 -12.84
N ALA A 329 -20.08 -0.04 -11.70
CA ALA A 329 -21.38 -0.34 -11.12
C ALA A 329 -22.04 0.85 -10.40
N THR A 330 -21.31 1.95 -10.13
CA THR A 330 -21.78 3.14 -9.40
C THR A 330 -23.05 3.76 -9.98
N LEU A 331 -23.05 4.13 -11.27
CA LEU A 331 -24.20 4.78 -11.89
C LEU A 331 -25.43 3.85 -11.98
N PRO A 332 -25.29 2.60 -12.46
CA PRO A 332 -26.39 1.63 -12.45
C PRO A 332 -26.94 1.35 -11.05
N SER A 333 -26.08 1.27 -10.03
CA SER A 333 -26.54 1.00 -8.65
C SER A 333 -27.34 2.18 -8.09
N ILE A 334 -26.88 3.41 -8.30
CA ILE A 334 -27.63 4.60 -7.89
C ILE A 334 -29.00 4.66 -8.57
N GLN A 335 -29.09 4.31 -9.86
CA GLN A 335 -30.36 4.28 -10.59
C GLN A 335 -31.32 3.18 -10.10
N ALA A 336 -30.79 2.02 -9.68
CA ALA A 336 -31.60 0.88 -9.28
C ALA A 336 -32.06 0.93 -7.81
N ILE A 337 -31.16 1.30 -6.89
CA ILE A 337 -31.37 1.22 -5.44
C ILE A 337 -31.12 2.54 -4.70
N GLY A 338 -30.84 3.63 -5.41
CA GLY A 338 -30.56 4.93 -4.81
C GLY A 338 -29.16 5.05 -4.21
N TYR A 339 -28.80 6.27 -3.79
CA TYR A 339 -27.52 6.54 -3.12
C TYR A 339 -27.38 5.82 -1.78
N ASP A 340 -28.48 5.75 -1.01
CA ASP A 340 -28.51 5.10 0.29
C ASP A 340 -28.33 3.58 0.17
N GLY A 341 -29.03 2.95 -0.79
CA GLY A 341 -28.86 1.52 -1.06
C GLY A 341 -27.47 1.19 -1.59
N ALA A 342 -26.96 1.97 -2.54
CA ALA A 342 -25.66 1.72 -3.16
C ALA A 342 -24.50 1.78 -2.16
N THR A 343 -24.39 2.86 -1.38
CA THR A 343 -23.29 2.96 -0.40
C THR A 343 -23.46 2.01 0.78
N LEU A 344 -24.69 1.65 1.14
CA LEU A 344 -24.92 0.65 2.18
C LEU A 344 -24.42 -0.73 1.76
N VAL A 345 -24.70 -1.14 0.51
CA VAL A 345 -24.20 -2.42 -0.02
C VAL A 345 -22.67 -2.43 -0.04
N GLU A 346 -22.04 -1.38 -0.54
CA GLU A 346 -20.58 -1.26 -0.53
C GLU A 346 -19.99 -1.23 0.88
N GLY A 347 -20.63 -0.51 1.80
CA GLY A 347 -20.26 -0.44 3.21
C GLY A 347 -20.40 -1.80 3.92
N ILE A 348 -21.42 -2.59 3.60
CA ILE A 348 -21.58 -3.96 4.11
C ILE A 348 -20.46 -4.86 3.56
N ILE A 349 -20.15 -4.78 2.27
CA ILE A 349 -19.05 -5.56 1.67
C ILE A 349 -17.72 -5.21 2.36
N ALA A 350 -17.40 -3.93 2.47
CA ALA A 350 -16.19 -3.45 3.14
C ALA A 350 -16.17 -3.86 4.62
N GLY A 351 -17.30 -3.79 5.32
CA GLY A 351 -17.44 -4.19 6.72
C GLY A 351 -17.24 -5.69 6.94
N VAL A 352 -17.82 -6.53 6.10
CA VAL A 352 -17.64 -7.99 6.16
C VAL A 352 -16.17 -8.36 5.89
N LEU A 353 -15.56 -7.76 4.87
CA LEU A 353 -14.14 -7.98 4.57
C LEU A 353 -13.24 -7.47 5.72
N ALA A 354 -13.60 -6.38 6.38
CA ALA A 354 -12.89 -5.91 7.55
C ALA A 354 -13.06 -6.84 8.77
N LEU A 355 -14.24 -7.43 8.99
CA LEU A 355 -14.46 -8.41 10.06
C LEU A 355 -13.64 -9.68 9.85
N MET A 356 -13.39 -10.07 8.60
CA MET A 356 -12.49 -11.18 8.26
C MET A 356 -11.02 -10.94 8.70
N THR A 357 -10.65 -9.73 9.15
CA THR A 357 -9.37 -9.49 9.82
C THR A 357 -9.18 -10.37 11.05
N VAL A 358 -10.26 -10.62 11.81
CA VAL A 358 -10.20 -11.42 13.06
C VAL A 358 -9.78 -12.87 12.78
N PRO A 359 -10.44 -13.63 11.88
CA PRO A 359 -9.96 -14.98 11.55
C PRO A 359 -8.59 -14.97 10.90
N VAL A 360 -8.24 -13.97 10.07
CA VAL A 360 -6.89 -13.88 9.47
C VAL A 360 -5.83 -13.62 10.54
N TYR A 361 -6.13 -12.83 11.57
CA TYR A 361 -5.22 -12.62 12.70
C TYR A 361 -4.99 -13.90 13.51
N LEU A 362 -6.05 -14.68 13.78
CA LEU A 362 -5.98 -15.90 14.57
C LEU A 362 -5.36 -17.07 13.81
N PHE A 363 -5.71 -17.25 12.55
CA PHE A 363 -5.27 -18.37 11.70
C PHE A 363 -4.10 -17.99 10.77
N GLY A 364 -3.65 -16.74 10.78
CA GLY A 364 -2.60 -16.18 9.93
C GLY A 364 -1.33 -17.03 9.85
N PRO A 365 -0.76 -17.49 10.99
CA PRO A 365 0.44 -18.32 10.96
C PRO A 365 0.23 -19.63 10.19
N ARG A 366 -0.96 -20.23 10.28
CA ARG A 366 -1.29 -21.48 9.55
C ARG A 366 -1.51 -21.22 8.07
N ILE A 367 -2.20 -20.13 7.71
CA ILE A 367 -2.45 -19.73 6.32
C ILE A 367 -1.12 -19.40 5.62
N ARG A 368 -0.21 -18.70 6.31
CA ARG A 368 1.12 -18.40 5.80
C ARG A 368 1.97 -19.66 5.65
N ALA A 369 1.99 -20.54 6.64
CA ALA A 369 2.72 -21.81 6.54
C ALA A 369 2.20 -22.67 5.38
N PHE A 370 0.88 -22.68 5.16
CA PHE A 370 0.28 -23.32 3.98
C PHE A 370 0.77 -22.69 2.68
N GLY A 371 0.76 -21.35 2.57
CA GLY A 371 1.27 -20.65 1.39
C GLY A 371 2.76 -20.92 1.13
N GLN A 372 3.59 -20.85 2.18
CA GLN A 372 5.02 -21.11 2.10
C GLN A 372 5.32 -22.54 1.64
N LYS A 373 4.64 -23.54 2.22
CA LYS A 373 4.84 -24.95 1.88
C LYS A 373 4.29 -25.31 0.49
N ARG A 374 3.10 -24.82 0.14
CA ARG A 374 2.40 -25.21 -1.10
C ARG A 374 3.00 -24.57 -2.35
N PHE A 375 3.55 -23.37 -2.22
CA PHE A 375 4.08 -22.57 -3.32
C PHE A 375 5.59 -22.31 -3.23
N ALA A 376 6.28 -22.97 -2.29
CA ALA A 376 7.70 -22.79 -2.01
C ALA A 376 8.10 -21.32 -1.86
N MET A 377 7.26 -20.49 -1.21
CA MET A 377 7.52 -19.05 -1.03
C MET A 377 8.63 -18.75 0.00
N GLY A 378 9.30 -19.78 0.52
CA GLY A 378 10.30 -19.70 1.57
C GLY A 378 11.64 -20.38 1.26
N SER A 379 11.80 -21.05 0.11
CA SER A 379 13.11 -21.52 -0.35
C SER A 379 13.21 -21.41 -1.87
N SER A 380 14.34 -20.90 -2.35
CA SER A 380 14.74 -21.09 -3.74
C SER A 380 15.04 -22.58 -3.97
N LYS A 381 14.76 -23.06 -5.18
CA LYS A 381 15.09 -24.41 -5.63
C LYS A 381 16.60 -24.69 -5.68
N GLU A 382 17.44 -23.69 -5.45
CA GLU A 382 18.90 -23.87 -5.41
C GLU A 382 19.37 -24.76 -4.25
N ALA A 383 18.54 -25.01 -3.23
CA ALA A 383 18.82 -25.95 -2.15
C ALA A 383 18.48 -27.44 -2.48
N GLU A 384 17.88 -27.74 -3.64
CA GLU A 384 17.58 -29.12 -4.06
C GLU A 384 18.51 -29.64 -5.18
N GLU A 385 19.42 -28.81 -5.70
CA GLU A 385 20.38 -29.19 -6.75
C GLU A 385 21.86 -29.21 -6.32
N GLN A 386 22.15 -29.23 -5.00
CA GLN A 386 23.51 -29.49 -4.49
C GLN A 386 23.54 -30.62 -3.47
#